data_AF-A0AAD8ADT1-F1
#
_entry.id   AF-A0AAD8ADT1-F1
#
_cell.length_a   1.000
_cell.length_b   1.000
_cell.length_c   1.000
_cell.angle_alpha   90.00
_cell.angle_beta   90.00
_cell.angle_gamma   90.00
#
_symmetry.space_group_name_H-M   'P 1'
#
loop_
_entity.id
_entity.type
_entity.pdbx_description
1 polymer ?
#
loop_
_entity_poly.entity_id
_entity_poly.type
_entity_poly.pdbx_seq_one_letter_code
_entity_poly.pdbx_strand_id
1 'polypeptide(L)' 'MPIDLYYMPASAPCRAVLLTAHILDVQLNPIVTELAKGQHLTTEFIKVGNVGSKI' A
#
# COMPACT_ATOMS: atom_id res chain seq x y z
N MET A 1 1.80 15.76 -8.11
CA MET A 1 1.93 14.35 -8.53
C MET A 1 1.34 13.53 -7.41
N PRO A 2 0.18 12.87 -7.59
CA PRO A 2 -0.46 12.09 -6.52
C PRO A 2 0.44 10.93 -6.12
N ILE A 3 0.48 10.59 -4.84
CA ILE A 3 1.26 9.47 -4.31
C ILE A 3 0.42 8.20 -4.44
N ASP A 4 0.93 7.20 -5.14
CA ASP A 4 0.26 5.91 -5.25
C ASP A 4 0.38 5.13 -3.95
N LEU A 5 -0.77 4.82 -3.34
CA LEU A 5 -0.86 4.02 -2.12
C LEU A 5 -1.47 2.66 -2.45
N TYR A 6 -0.62 1.66 -2.59
CA TYR A 6 -1.06 0.28 -2.66
C TYR A 6 -1.49 -0.22 -1.29
N TYR A 7 -2.76 -0.59 -1.15
CA TYR A 7 -3.31 -0.90 0.16
C TYR A 7 -4.32 -2.05 0.15
N MET A 8 -4.46 -2.69 1.30
CA MET A 8 -5.48 -3.69 1.57
C MET A 8 -6.40 -3.17 2.69
N PRO A 9 -7.73 -3.09 2.50
CA PRO A 9 -8.65 -2.54 3.50
C PRO A 9 -8.59 -3.26 4.86
N ALA A 10 -8.33 -4.57 4.85
CA ALA A 10 -8.17 -5.38 6.05
C ALA A 10 -6.91 -5.01 6.85
N SER A 11 -5.88 -4.46 6.21
CA SER A 11 -4.60 -4.14 6.84
C SER A 11 -4.70 -2.91 7.75
N ALA A 12 -4.42 -3.10 9.05
CA ALA A 12 -4.35 -2.01 10.02
C ALA A 12 -3.37 -0.89 9.64
N PRO A 13 -2.12 -1.15 9.19
CA PRO A 13 -1.18 -0.09 8.82
C PRO A 13 -1.63 0.73 7.60
N CYS A 14 -2.32 0.10 6.63
CA CYS A 14 -2.86 0.82 5.47
C CYS A 14 -3.87 1.91 5.86
N ARG A 15 -4.73 1.61 6.84
CA ARG A 15 -5.72 2.58 7.36
C ARG A 15 -5.05 3.73 8.11
N ALA A 16 -3.95 3.48 8.81
CA ALA A 16 -3.19 4.53 9.48
C ALA A 16 -2.58 5.52 8.47
N VAL A 17 -2.07 5.03 7.34
CA VAL A 17 -1.52 5.89 6.27
C VAL A 17 -2.63 6.72 5.60
N LEU A 18 -3.78 6.11 5.29
CA LEU A 18 -4.94 6.84 4.75
C LEU A 18 -5.42 7.94 5.69
N LEU A 19 -5.51 7.65 6.99
CA LEU A 19 -5.91 8.63 8.01
C LEU A 19 -4.91 9.79 8.08
N THR A 20 -3.61 9.47 8.07
CA THR A 20 -2.54 10.47 8.12
C THR A 20 -2.58 11.38 6.90
N ALA A 21 -2.78 10.82 5.71
CA ALA A 21 -2.89 11.60 4.49
C ALA A 21 -4.15 12.47 4.45
N HIS A 22 -5.27 11.99 5.02
CA HIS A 22 -6.47 12.79 5.17
C HIS A 22 -6.25 13.99 6.11
N ILE A 23 -5.51 13.80 7.21
CA ILE A 23 -5.19 14.88 8.16
C ILE A 23 -4.22 15.90 7.54
N LEU A 24 -3.28 15.45 6.71
CA LEU A 24 -2.27 16.30 6.07
C LEU A 24 -2.72 16.91 4.73
N ASP A 25 -3.96 16.67 4.32
CA ASP A 25 -4.52 17.07 3.02
C ASP A 25 -3.64 16.66 1.82
N VAL A 26 -3.06 15.45 1.92
CA VAL A 26 -2.21 14.88 0.87
C VAL A 26 -3.07 14.10 -0.11
N GLN A 27 -2.96 14.45 -1.41
CA GLN A 27 -3.59 13.66 -2.47
C GLN A 27 -2.89 12.30 -2.64
N LEU A 28 -3.59 11.26 -2.21
CA LEU A 28 -3.23 9.87 -2.45
C LEU A 28 -4.09 9.26 -3.55
N ASN A 29 -3.50 8.34 -4.32
CA ASN A 29 -4.20 7.46 -5.25
C ASN A 29 -4.26 6.04 -4.65
N PRO A 30 -5.37 5.64 -4.01
CA PRO A 30 -5.48 4.37 -3.33
C PRO A 30 -5.71 3.22 -4.33
N ILE A 31 -4.70 2.34 -4.48
CA ILE A 31 -4.74 1.16 -5.35
C ILE A 31 -4.99 -0.08 -4.48
N VAL A 32 -6.18 -0.68 -4.60
CA VAL A 32 -6.52 -1.89 -3.84
C VAL A 32 -5.66 -3.05 -4.33
N THR A 33 -4.87 -3.63 -3.42
CA THR A 33 -4.01 -4.78 -3.71
C THR A 33 -4.53 -6.00 -2.94
N GLU A 34 -4.93 -7.03 -3.66
CA GLU A 34 -5.40 -8.28 -3.07
C GLU A 34 -4.21 -9.22 -2.82
N LEU A 35 -3.78 -9.33 -1.56
CA LEU A 35 -2.71 -10.26 -1.17
C LEU A 35 -3.11 -11.72 -1.40
N ALA A 36 -4.39 -12.05 -1.21
CA ALA A 36 -4.93 -13.40 -1.38
C ALA A 36 -4.80 -13.95 -2.80
N LYS A 37 -4.75 -13.08 -3.82
CA LYS A 37 -4.52 -13.44 -5.22
C LYS A 37 -3.04 -13.40 -5.63
N GLY A 38 -2.13 -13.17 -4.69
CA GLY A 38 -0.69 -13.09 -4.99
C GLY A 38 -0.28 -11.82 -5.74
N GLN A 39 -1.10 -10.76 -5.76
CA GLN A 39 -0.78 -9.52 -6.49
C GLN A 39 0.46 -8.81 -5.96
N HIS A 40 0.79 -9.03 -4.68
CA HIS A 40 2.04 -8.57 -4.05
C HIS A 40 3.29 -9.30 -4.55
N LEU A 41 3.14 -10.39 -5.31
CA LEU A 41 4.24 -11.16 -5.94
C LEU A 41 4.50 -10.72 -7.37
N THR A 42 3.74 -9.76 -7.90
CA THR A 42 4.04 -9.19 -9.21
C THR A 42 5.37 -8.43 -9.15
N THR A 43 6.17 -8.57 -10.20
CA THR A 43 7.53 -8.01 -10.30
C THR A 43 7.56 -6.49 -10.10
N GLU A 44 6.44 -5.80 -10.33
CA GLU A 44 6.27 -4.37 -10.09
C GLU A 44 6.17 -4.03 -8.59
N PHE A 45 5.49 -4.87 -7.81
CA PHE A 45 5.32 -4.67 -6.37
C PHE A 45 6.59 -5.01 -5.57
N ILE A 46 7.32 -6.05 -6.00
CA ILE A 46 8.59 -6.46 -5.39
C ILE A 46 9.66 -5.36 -5.50
N LYS A 47 9.62 -4.54 -6.56
CA LYS A 47 10.54 -3.39 -6.72
C LYS A 47 10.25 -2.26 -5.73
N VAL A 48 8.99 -2.07 -5.34
CA VAL A 48 8.57 -1.02 -4.39
C VAL A 48 8.70 -1.51 -2.95
N GLY A 49 8.34 -2.76 -2.68
CA GLY A 49 8.29 -3.37 -1.36
C GLY A 49 9.36 -4.42 -1.15
N ASN A 50 10.64 -4.09 -1.33
CA ASN A 50 11.72 -4.98 -0.89
C ASN A 50 11.94 -4.81 0.63
N VAL A 51 10.89 -5.04 1.43
CA VAL A 51 11.02 -5.31 2.86
C VAL A 51 10.99 -6.83 2.96
N GLY A 52 12.16 -7.42 2.80
CA GLY A 52 12.40 -8.81 3.17
C GLY A 52 12.12 -8.97 4.66
N SER A 53 10.88 -9.30 5.01
CA SER A 53 10.60 -9.95 6.29
C SER A 53 11.09 -11.39 6.16
N LYS A 54 12.42 -11.55 6.18
CA LYS A 54 13.05 -12.78 6.65
C LYS A 54 12.64 -12.92 8.12
N ILE A 55 11.67 -13.78 8.36
CA ILE A 55 11.51 -14.47 9.65
C ILE A 55 11.43 -15.95 9.31
#